data_AF-M6VNC9-F1
#
_entry.id   AF-M6VNC9-F1
#
_cell.length_a   1.000
_cell.length_b   1.000
_cell.length_c   1.000
_cell.angle_alpha   90.00
_cell.angle_beta   90.00
_cell.angle_gamma   90.00
#
_symmetry.space_group_name_H-M   'P 1'
#
loop_
_entity.id
_entity.type
_entity.pdbx_description
1 polymer ?
#
loop_
_entity_poly.entity_id
_entity_poly.type
_entity_poly.pdbx_seq_one_letter_code
_entity_poly.pdbx_strand_id
1 'polypeptide(L)'
;MDDNITNSIRKFILHFILITEVVGFTLTIGAAVLFYKMFLEMDSGQLEIAIQITLAASIFTLIFAVFSDMRRLRPLQKYLFITEKGIADKEIIVNAQKSVFRIPFFHSVEIGLRILITASVVITILGRFVVLDATDYYNLYAITLLMSLSIGVYTFLASEKLTSNLIEAGTFKNIDISSLVKIRLTGSLTITFIFIMCILAIAISCLVFKLNHSAIQKSYFNQMENMNETLNIFTESIFEEVQSDAKKLQKNSLFLSLIENRKTDEIQKFLDILLNHSPKYESISLIKRENQSWNVFIGTGILSKDRESILKDFDLPSEDTVIETISRKRIFLSEPIASPFPELPYF
;
A
#
# COMPACT_ATOMS: atom_id res chain seq x y z
N MET A 1 -38.54 45.94 17.66
CA MET A 1 -38.70 44.50 17.35
C MET A 1 -37.60 44.03 16.39
N ASP A 2 -37.11 44.90 15.52
CA ASP A 2 -36.09 44.61 14.50
C ASP A 2 -34.65 44.43 15.02
N ASP A 3 -34.28 45.06 16.15
CA ASP A 3 -32.94 44.89 16.75
C ASP A 3 -32.63 43.43 17.13
N ASN A 4 -33.66 42.68 17.57
CA ASN A 4 -33.49 41.30 17.99
C ASN A 4 -33.25 40.39 16.76
N ILE A 5 -33.92 40.67 15.64
CA ILE A 5 -33.75 39.95 14.36
C ILE A 5 -32.36 40.21 13.77
N THR A 6 -31.95 41.49 13.77
CA THR A 6 -30.65 41.94 13.28
C THR A 6 -29.50 41.27 14.06
N ASN A 7 -29.62 41.20 15.39
CA ASN A 7 -28.64 40.52 16.24
C ASN A 7 -28.60 39.00 16.01
N SER A 8 -29.76 38.35 15.84
CA SER A 8 -29.83 36.92 15.51
C SER A 8 -29.14 36.58 14.18
N ILE A 9 -29.32 37.41 13.14
CA ILE A 9 -28.67 37.21 11.83
C ILE A 9 -27.15 37.38 11.93
N ARG A 10 -26.68 38.45 12.61
CA ARG A 10 -25.23 38.68 12.81
C ARG A 10 -24.59 37.54 13.60
N LYS A 11 -25.25 37.09 14.68
CA LYS A 11 -24.79 35.94 15.49
C LYS A 11 -24.73 34.66 14.66
N PHE A 12 -25.74 34.40 13.83
CA PHE A 12 -25.76 33.25 12.93
C PHE A 12 -24.59 33.28 11.94
N ILE A 13 -24.36 34.39 11.25
CA ILE A 13 -23.26 34.51 10.28
C ILE A 13 -21.91 34.20 10.93
N LEU A 14 -21.65 34.77 12.11
CA LEU A 14 -20.39 34.55 12.83
C LEU A 14 -20.24 33.10 13.31
N HIS A 15 -21.29 32.51 13.90
CA HIS A 15 -21.25 31.12 14.37
C HIS A 15 -21.18 30.13 13.22
N PHE A 16 -21.80 30.44 12.09
CA PHE A 16 -21.73 29.64 10.87
C PHE A 16 -20.28 29.53 10.42
N ILE A 17 -19.62 30.65 10.15
CA ILE A 17 -18.21 30.66 9.71
C ILE A 17 -17.30 30.00 10.76
N LEU A 18 -17.48 30.30 12.04
CA LEU A 18 -16.59 29.76 13.08
C LEU A 18 -16.74 28.23 13.22
N ILE A 19 -17.97 27.71 13.23
CA ILE A 19 -18.22 26.28 13.45
C ILE A 19 -17.96 25.47 12.19
N THR A 20 -18.39 25.93 11.02
CA THR A 20 -18.29 25.11 9.80
C THR A 20 -16.91 25.22 9.16
N GLU A 21 -16.28 26.39 9.20
CA GLU A 21 -14.97 26.59 8.58
C GLU A 21 -13.82 26.37 9.57
N VAL A 22 -13.75 27.10 10.69
CA VAL A 22 -12.57 27.02 11.58
C VAL A 22 -12.41 25.64 12.22
N VAL A 23 -13.50 25.08 12.79
CA VAL A 23 -13.46 23.76 13.40
C VAL A 23 -13.24 22.67 12.35
N GLY A 24 -13.93 22.77 11.20
CA GLY A 24 -13.76 21.86 10.07
C GLY A 24 -12.33 21.81 9.54
N PHE A 25 -11.72 22.97 9.30
CA PHE A 25 -10.33 23.07 8.84
C PHE A 25 -9.34 22.50 9.86
N THR A 26 -9.50 22.84 11.14
CA THR A 26 -8.60 22.37 12.20
C THR A 26 -8.64 20.85 12.32
N LEU A 27 -9.84 20.26 12.29
CA LEU A 27 -10.02 18.81 12.27
C LEU A 27 -9.38 18.15 11.04
N THR A 28 -9.57 18.74 9.86
CA THR A 28 -9.05 18.19 8.60
C THR A 28 -7.52 18.18 8.60
N ILE A 29 -6.89 19.29 8.96
CA ILE A 29 -5.43 19.41 9.02
C ILE A 29 -4.87 18.47 10.10
N GLY A 30 -5.47 18.46 11.30
CA GLY A 30 -5.04 17.58 12.39
C GLY A 30 -5.10 16.10 12.01
N ALA A 31 -6.19 15.70 11.34
CA ALA A 31 -6.35 14.33 10.84
C ALA A 31 -5.31 13.98 9.76
N ALA A 32 -5.03 14.90 8.83
CA ALA A 32 -4.03 14.68 7.79
C ALA A 32 -2.62 14.50 8.37
N VAL A 33 -2.21 15.36 9.31
CA VAL A 33 -0.90 15.27 9.97
C VAL A 33 -0.76 13.97 10.78
N LEU A 34 -1.81 13.60 11.54
CA LEU A 34 -1.82 12.36 12.29
C LEU A 34 -1.73 11.14 11.36
N PHE A 35 -2.38 11.21 10.20
CA PHE A 35 -2.31 10.18 9.19
C PHE A 35 -0.89 10.02 8.62
N TYR A 36 -0.25 11.13 8.21
CA TYR A 36 1.14 11.10 7.73
C TYR A 36 2.07 10.47 8.76
N LYS A 37 1.87 10.74 10.05
CA LYS A 37 2.72 10.18 11.11
C LYS A 37 2.48 8.70 11.41
N MET A 38 1.23 8.23 11.29
CA MET A 38 0.86 6.87 11.72
C MET A 38 0.89 5.83 10.60
N PHE A 39 0.71 6.25 9.35
CA PHE A 39 0.46 5.32 8.24
C PHE A 39 1.42 5.48 7.07
N LEU A 40 2.05 6.65 6.92
CA LEU A 40 3.12 6.83 5.95
C LEU A 40 4.43 6.70 6.73
N GLU A 41 5.20 5.68 6.45
CA GLU A 41 6.53 5.44 7.05
C GLU A 41 7.57 6.43 6.51
N MET A 42 7.24 7.73 6.57
CA MET A 42 8.05 8.83 6.07
C MET A 42 9.22 9.13 7.01
N ASP A 43 10.38 9.42 6.42
CA ASP A 43 11.48 10.03 7.16
C ASP A 43 11.09 11.44 7.66
N SER A 44 11.76 11.89 8.72
CA SER A 44 11.58 13.19 9.36
C SER A 44 11.56 14.37 8.38
N GLY A 45 12.46 14.39 7.38
CA GLY A 45 12.48 15.43 6.34
C GLY A 45 11.29 15.35 5.37
N GLN A 46 10.85 14.15 5.02
CA GLN A 46 9.69 13.93 4.14
C GLN A 46 8.39 14.33 4.84
N LEU A 47 8.27 14.03 6.15
CA LEU A 47 7.14 14.43 6.98
C LEU A 47 7.05 15.95 7.08
N GLU A 48 8.17 16.65 7.24
CA GLU A 48 8.20 18.11 7.28
C GLU A 48 7.70 18.72 5.96
N ILE A 49 8.17 18.20 4.82
CA ILE A 49 7.72 18.61 3.49
C ILE A 49 6.22 18.36 3.32
N ALA A 50 5.71 17.20 3.73
CA ALA A 50 4.29 16.87 3.65
C ALA A 50 3.41 17.85 4.44
N ILE A 51 3.84 18.20 5.66
CA ILE A 51 3.16 19.18 6.50
C ILE A 51 3.20 20.57 5.85
N GLN A 52 4.35 20.99 5.33
CA GLN A 52 4.51 22.29 4.65
C GLN A 52 3.60 22.41 3.41
N ILE A 53 3.56 21.38 2.56
CA ILE A 53 2.67 21.34 1.39
C ILE A 53 1.20 21.43 1.82
N THR A 54 0.82 20.70 2.87
CA THR A 54 -0.54 20.68 3.40
C THR A 54 -0.95 22.05 3.94
N LEU A 55 -0.07 22.69 4.72
CA LEU A 55 -0.28 24.04 5.23
C LEU A 55 -0.37 25.06 4.09
N ALA A 56 0.52 25.00 3.10
CA ALA A 56 0.48 25.87 1.93
C ALA A 56 -0.85 25.72 1.16
N ALA A 57 -1.27 24.49 0.88
CA ALA A 57 -2.55 24.21 0.21
C ALA A 57 -3.75 24.68 1.04
N SER A 58 -3.67 24.56 2.37
CA SER A 58 -4.73 25.00 3.28
C SER A 58 -4.99 26.52 3.20
N ILE A 59 -3.95 27.33 2.99
CA ILE A 59 -4.08 28.79 2.86
C ILE A 59 -4.92 29.12 1.62
N PHE A 60 -4.59 28.51 0.47
CA PHE A 60 -5.38 28.70 -0.76
C PHE A 60 -6.83 28.25 -0.59
N THR A 61 -7.02 27.13 0.11
CA THR A 61 -8.34 26.56 0.38
C THR A 61 -9.16 27.47 1.30
N LEU A 62 -8.53 28.09 2.30
CA LEU A 62 -9.16 29.04 3.22
C LEU A 62 -9.61 30.31 2.48
N ILE A 63 -8.77 30.83 1.57
CA ILE A 63 -9.14 31.98 0.73
C ILE A 63 -10.38 31.62 -0.11
N PHE A 64 -10.37 30.46 -0.76
CA PHE A 64 -11.52 29.98 -1.52
C PHE A 64 -12.78 29.82 -0.66
N ALA A 65 -12.64 29.28 0.55
CA ALA A 65 -13.73 29.12 1.51
C ALA A 65 -14.38 30.46 1.85
N VAL A 66 -13.57 31.49 2.16
CA VAL A 66 -14.07 32.85 2.44
C VAL A 66 -14.88 33.40 1.26
N PHE A 67 -14.37 33.27 0.03
CA PHE A 67 -15.11 33.71 -1.17
C PHE A 67 -16.43 32.94 -1.38
N SER A 68 -16.41 31.62 -1.18
CA SER A 68 -17.58 30.75 -1.29
C SER A 68 -18.67 31.14 -0.29
N ASP A 69 -18.29 31.34 0.98
CA ASP A 69 -19.21 31.67 2.05
C ASP A 69 -19.76 33.10 1.95
N MET A 70 -18.94 34.07 1.54
CA MET A 70 -19.43 35.42 1.24
C MET A 70 -20.52 35.39 0.18
N ARG A 71 -20.36 34.59 -0.88
CA ARG A 71 -21.37 34.44 -1.93
C ARG A 71 -22.63 33.74 -1.42
N ARG A 72 -22.47 32.71 -0.58
CA ARG A 72 -23.58 31.92 -0.01
C ARG A 72 -24.41 32.71 0.99
N LEU A 73 -23.79 33.55 1.81
CA LEU A 73 -24.44 34.39 2.82
C LEU A 73 -24.97 35.71 2.27
N ARG A 74 -24.65 36.07 1.02
CA ARG A 74 -25.10 37.31 0.37
C ARG A 74 -26.62 37.56 0.46
N PRO A 75 -27.52 36.56 0.28
CA PRO A 75 -28.96 36.78 0.44
C PRO A 75 -29.36 37.18 1.88
N LEU A 76 -28.72 36.58 2.89
CA LEU A 76 -28.92 36.94 4.31
C LEU A 76 -28.39 38.34 4.63
N GLN A 77 -27.24 38.72 4.06
CA GLN A 77 -26.68 40.06 4.23
C GLN A 77 -27.56 41.13 3.59
N LYS A 78 -28.15 40.86 2.41
CA LYS A 78 -29.13 41.75 1.77
C LYS A 78 -30.39 41.90 2.63
N TYR A 79 -30.86 40.81 3.24
CA TYR A 79 -31.99 40.87 4.17
C TYR A 79 -31.67 41.70 5.41
N LEU A 80 -30.50 41.48 6.03
CA LEU A 80 -30.01 42.27 7.16
C LEU A 80 -30.03 43.78 6.86
N PHE A 81 -29.48 44.18 5.72
CA PHE A 81 -29.41 45.58 5.31
C PHE A 81 -30.78 46.25 5.13
N ILE A 82 -31.77 45.47 4.66
CA ILE A 82 -33.12 45.96 4.40
C ILE A 82 -33.93 46.04 5.70
N THR A 83 -33.73 45.08 6.61
CA THR A 83 -34.26 45.13 7.98
C THR A 83 -33.70 46.30 8.77
N GLU A 84 -32.39 46.57 8.68
CA GLU A 84 -31.74 47.72 9.33
C GLU A 84 -32.24 49.07 8.80
N LYS A 85 -32.69 49.11 7.53
CA LYS A 85 -33.26 50.31 6.90
C LYS A 85 -34.78 50.44 7.06
N GLY A 86 -35.44 49.46 7.70
CA GLY A 86 -36.90 49.45 7.86
C GLY A 86 -37.68 49.30 6.54
N ILE A 87 -37.05 48.80 5.47
CA ILE A 87 -37.67 48.61 4.17
C ILE A 87 -38.31 47.22 4.13
N ALA A 88 -39.55 47.08 3.68
CA ALA A 88 -40.22 45.79 3.57
C ALA A 88 -40.26 45.32 2.09
N ASP A 89 -39.27 44.52 1.68
CA ASP A 89 -39.25 43.86 0.37
C ASP A 89 -39.50 42.35 0.52
N LYS A 90 -40.70 41.92 0.11
CA LYS A 90 -41.15 40.52 0.20
C LYS A 90 -40.27 39.58 -0.62
N GLU A 91 -39.75 40.01 -1.76
CA GLU A 91 -38.92 39.18 -2.64
C GLU A 91 -37.58 38.85 -1.97
N ILE A 92 -36.97 39.84 -1.32
CA ILE A 92 -35.68 39.67 -0.65
C ILE A 92 -35.82 38.78 0.59
N ILE A 93 -36.93 38.89 1.32
CA ILE A 93 -37.22 38.00 2.46
C ILE A 93 -37.38 36.55 1.99
N VAL A 94 -38.14 36.30 0.92
CA VAL A 94 -38.33 34.96 0.36
C VAL A 94 -37.02 34.37 -0.16
N ASN A 95 -36.17 35.18 -0.80
CA ASN A 95 -34.86 34.75 -1.30
C ASN A 95 -33.90 34.41 -0.16
N ALA A 96 -33.87 35.21 0.92
CA ALA A 96 -33.09 34.92 2.11
C ALA A 96 -33.57 33.63 2.80
N GLN A 97 -34.87 33.43 2.90
CA GLN A 97 -35.46 32.21 3.45
C GLN A 97 -35.06 30.99 2.61
N LYS A 98 -35.30 30.99 1.29
CA LYS A 98 -34.89 29.90 0.39
C LYS A 98 -33.39 29.59 0.50
N SER A 99 -32.57 30.62 0.68
CA SER A 99 -31.13 30.45 0.90
C SER A 99 -30.85 29.70 2.21
N VAL A 100 -31.44 30.13 3.34
CA VAL A 100 -31.29 29.46 4.66
C VAL A 100 -31.64 27.98 4.60
N PHE A 101 -32.73 27.61 3.92
CA PHE A 101 -33.13 26.20 3.78
C PHE A 101 -32.17 25.37 2.92
N ARG A 102 -31.46 25.99 1.98
CA ARG A 102 -30.53 25.33 1.05
C ARG A 102 -29.10 25.26 1.57
N ILE A 103 -28.71 26.16 2.48
CA ILE A 103 -27.35 26.25 3.01
C ILE A 103 -26.79 24.89 3.47
N PRO A 104 -27.49 24.08 4.30
CA PRO A 104 -26.90 22.87 4.85
C PRO A 104 -26.41 21.89 3.78
N PHE A 105 -27.23 21.65 2.74
CA PHE A 105 -26.90 20.72 1.67
C PHE A 105 -25.81 21.26 0.72
N PHE A 106 -25.94 22.50 0.25
CA PHE A 106 -24.96 23.05 -0.69
C PHE A 106 -23.61 23.34 -0.03
N HIS A 107 -23.58 23.61 1.27
CA HIS A 107 -22.34 23.79 2.02
C HIS A 107 -21.63 22.46 2.28
N SER A 108 -22.35 21.41 2.67
CA SER A 108 -21.75 20.09 2.89
C SER A 108 -21.14 19.51 1.63
N VAL A 109 -21.85 19.58 0.50
CA VAL A 109 -21.36 19.07 -0.79
C VAL A 109 -20.13 19.85 -1.25
N GLU A 110 -20.16 21.18 -1.12
CA GLU A 110 -19.00 22.01 -1.49
C GLU A 110 -17.78 21.73 -0.62
N ILE A 111 -17.94 21.59 0.69
CA ILE A 111 -16.82 21.24 1.59
C ILE A 111 -16.26 19.85 1.26
N GLY A 112 -17.11 18.85 1.02
CA GLY A 112 -16.64 17.52 0.62
C GLY A 112 -15.83 17.57 -0.68
N LEU A 113 -16.36 18.23 -1.72
CA LEU A 113 -15.65 18.41 -2.99
C LEU A 113 -14.35 19.21 -2.83
N ARG A 114 -14.37 20.26 -2.01
CA ARG A 114 -13.20 21.10 -1.74
C ARG A 114 -12.09 20.29 -1.06
N ILE A 115 -12.43 19.43 -0.09
CA ILE A 115 -11.47 18.52 0.54
C ILE A 115 -10.91 17.54 -0.49
N LEU A 116 -11.76 16.90 -1.31
CA LEU A 116 -11.32 15.96 -2.34
C LEU A 116 -10.33 16.61 -3.32
N ILE A 117 -10.66 17.78 -3.84
CA ILE A 117 -9.80 18.51 -4.81
C ILE A 117 -8.49 18.91 -4.14
N THR A 118 -8.55 19.51 -2.94
CA THR A 118 -7.37 20.00 -2.23
C THR A 118 -6.44 18.85 -1.88
N ALA A 119 -6.97 17.76 -1.33
CA ALA A 119 -6.19 16.60 -0.97
C ALA A 119 -5.61 15.90 -2.22
N SER A 120 -6.34 15.83 -3.33
CA SER A 120 -5.81 15.29 -4.59
C SER A 120 -4.61 16.10 -5.10
N VAL A 121 -4.68 17.43 -4.99
CA VAL A 121 -3.56 18.33 -5.32
C VAL A 121 -2.38 18.07 -4.38
N VAL A 122 -2.62 18.00 -3.06
CA VAL A 122 -1.58 17.71 -2.08
C VAL A 122 -0.90 16.36 -2.35
N ILE A 123 -1.66 15.29 -2.58
CA ILE A 123 -1.15 13.95 -2.89
C ILE A 123 -0.31 13.97 -4.16
N THR A 124 -0.77 14.65 -5.21
CA THR A 124 -0.05 14.74 -6.49
C THR A 124 1.27 15.49 -6.34
N ILE A 125 1.29 16.57 -5.55
CA ILE A 125 2.52 17.32 -5.27
C ILE A 125 3.46 16.48 -4.42
N LEU A 126 2.94 15.84 -3.36
CA LEU A 126 3.72 14.99 -2.46
C LEU A 126 4.43 13.86 -3.22
N GLY A 127 3.74 13.23 -4.18
CA GLY A 127 4.31 12.20 -5.05
C GLY A 127 5.49 12.63 -5.93
N ARG A 128 5.75 13.95 -6.05
CA ARG A 128 6.94 14.47 -6.73
C ARG A 128 8.15 14.64 -5.80
N PHE A 129 7.91 14.73 -4.49
CA PHE A 129 8.94 15.00 -3.48
C PHE A 129 9.24 13.78 -2.60
N VAL A 130 8.31 12.84 -2.53
CA VAL A 130 8.41 11.61 -1.73
C VAL A 130 8.16 10.41 -2.64
N VAL A 131 9.00 9.38 -2.51
CA VAL A 131 8.77 8.09 -3.15
C VAL A 131 7.61 7.42 -2.43
N LEU A 132 6.43 7.42 -3.06
CA LEU A 132 5.22 6.82 -2.54
C LEU A 132 4.94 5.53 -3.32
N ASP A 133 4.70 4.43 -2.62
CA ASP A 133 4.30 3.17 -3.25
C ASP A 133 2.85 3.25 -3.74
N ALA A 134 2.47 2.37 -4.68
CA ALA A 134 1.09 2.30 -5.19
C ALA A 134 0.06 2.10 -4.06
N THR A 135 0.45 1.37 -3.01
CA THR A 135 -0.36 1.15 -1.80
C THR A 135 -0.59 2.43 -1.01
N ASP A 136 0.42 3.31 -0.95
CA ASP A 136 0.33 4.59 -0.23
C ASP A 136 -0.62 5.55 -0.92
N TYR A 137 -0.58 5.62 -2.26
CA TYR A 137 -1.56 6.38 -3.04
C TYR A 137 -2.98 5.89 -2.79
N TYR A 138 -3.20 4.58 -2.81
CA TYR A 138 -4.51 4.01 -2.53
C TYR A 138 -5.02 4.39 -1.14
N ASN A 139 -4.18 4.26 -0.11
CA ASN A 139 -4.53 4.61 1.26
C ASN A 139 -4.83 6.11 1.42
N LEU A 140 -4.01 6.98 0.80
CA LEU A 140 -4.19 8.43 0.78
C LEU A 140 -5.53 8.84 0.15
N TYR A 141 -5.88 8.26 -1.00
CA TYR A 141 -7.15 8.54 -1.67
C TYR A 141 -8.35 7.98 -0.90
N ALA A 142 -8.24 6.77 -0.35
CA ALA A 142 -9.31 6.15 0.44
C ALA A 142 -9.66 7.00 1.67
N ILE A 143 -8.64 7.49 2.38
CA ILE A 143 -8.83 8.31 3.58
C ILE A 143 -9.28 9.72 3.24
N THR A 144 -8.76 10.29 2.17
CA THR A 144 -9.27 11.55 1.62
C THR A 144 -10.77 11.47 1.34
N LEU A 145 -11.23 10.36 0.77
CA LEU A 145 -12.63 10.14 0.45
C LEU A 145 -13.48 9.96 1.73
N LEU A 146 -12.98 9.18 2.70
CA LEU A 146 -13.63 9.01 4.00
C LEU A 146 -13.74 10.34 4.78
N MET A 147 -12.67 11.14 4.79
CA MET A 147 -12.61 12.43 5.47
C MET A 147 -13.53 13.45 4.81
N SER A 148 -13.53 13.53 3.48
CA SER A 148 -14.45 14.35 2.69
C SER A 148 -15.91 14.10 3.09
N LEU A 149 -16.32 12.83 3.14
CA LEU A 149 -17.70 12.47 3.51
C LEU A 149 -17.99 12.76 4.98
N SER A 150 -17.08 12.40 5.89
CA SER A 150 -17.27 12.61 7.33
C SER A 150 -17.40 14.09 7.69
N ILE A 151 -16.54 14.95 7.12
CA ILE A 151 -16.60 16.39 7.34
C ILE A 151 -17.80 17.00 6.61
N GLY A 152 -18.17 16.49 5.43
CA GLY A 152 -19.39 16.86 4.74
C GLY A 152 -20.63 16.63 5.61
N VAL A 153 -20.75 15.47 6.25
CA VAL A 153 -21.83 15.14 7.19
C VAL A 153 -21.82 16.06 8.41
N TYR A 154 -20.65 16.22 9.03
CA TYR A 154 -20.51 17.11 10.17
C TYR A 154 -21.00 18.53 9.83
N THR A 155 -20.58 19.03 8.68
CA THR A 155 -20.96 20.37 8.21
C THR A 155 -22.45 20.47 7.91
N PHE A 156 -23.03 19.42 7.31
CA PHE A 156 -24.47 19.33 7.07
C PHE A 156 -25.26 19.47 8.38
N LEU A 157 -24.93 18.65 9.40
CA LEU A 157 -25.60 18.65 10.70
C LEU A 157 -25.39 19.96 11.47
N ALA A 158 -24.17 20.50 11.46
CA ALA A 158 -23.85 21.77 12.10
C ALA A 158 -24.64 22.93 11.46
N SER A 159 -24.66 22.98 10.12
CA SER A 159 -25.41 23.97 9.36
C SER A 159 -26.92 23.84 9.57
N GLU A 160 -27.43 22.61 9.64
CA GLU A 160 -28.84 22.37 9.93
C GLU A 160 -29.22 22.89 11.33
N LYS A 161 -28.42 22.58 12.35
CA LYS A 161 -28.65 23.07 13.71
C LYS A 161 -28.65 24.60 13.77
N LEU A 162 -27.67 25.24 13.14
CA LEU A 162 -27.56 26.70 13.10
C LEU A 162 -28.73 27.36 12.36
N THR A 163 -29.15 26.78 11.23
CA THR A 163 -30.30 27.28 10.48
C THR A 163 -31.62 27.01 11.19
N SER A 164 -31.74 25.94 11.99
CA SER A 164 -32.91 25.73 12.87
C SER A 164 -33.00 26.81 13.93
N ASN A 165 -31.91 27.06 14.65
CA ASN A 165 -31.85 28.10 15.69
C ASN A 165 -32.20 29.49 15.16
N LEU A 166 -31.76 29.82 13.93
CA LEU A 166 -32.09 31.08 13.28
C LEU A 166 -33.59 31.20 12.96
N ILE A 167 -34.24 30.11 12.53
CA ILE A 167 -35.68 30.10 12.25
C ILE A 167 -36.50 30.17 13.54
N GLU A 168 -36.11 29.39 14.56
CA GLU A 168 -36.74 29.39 15.89
C GLU A 168 -36.67 30.75 16.58
N ALA A 169 -35.59 31.51 16.35
CA ALA A 169 -35.47 32.89 16.82
C ALA A 169 -36.52 33.86 16.21
N GLY A 170 -37.33 33.41 15.25
CA GLY A 170 -38.43 34.19 14.68
C GLY A 170 -38.00 35.14 13.56
N THR A 171 -36.85 34.90 12.94
CA THR A 171 -36.26 35.75 11.89
C THR A 171 -37.16 35.86 10.65
N PHE A 172 -38.10 34.92 10.42
CA PHE A 172 -39.00 34.87 9.26
C PHE A 172 -40.50 34.86 9.62
N LYS A 173 -40.90 35.43 10.76
CA LYS A 173 -42.28 35.39 11.31
C LYS A 173 -43.42 35.80 10.36
N ASN A 174 -43.14 36.52 9.28
CA ASN A 174 -44.15 37.08 8.36
C ASN A 174 -44.52 36.16 7.18
N ILE A 175 -44.04 34.91 7.14
CA ILE A 175 -44.27 33.97 6.04
C ILE A 175 -44.74 32.63 6.61
N ASP A 176 -45.65 31.93 5.91
CA ASP A 176 -46.11 30.60 6.31
C ASP A 176 -44.95 29.58 6.18
N ILE A 177 -44.48 29.09 7.32
CA ILE A 177 -43.26 28.27 7.47
C ILE A 177 -43.59 26.76 7.49
N SER A 178 -44.86 26.40 7.67
CA SER A 178 -45.31 25.04 8.00
C SER A 178 -44.95 23.99 6.94
N SER A 179 -45.14 24.32 5.66
CA SER A 179 -44.85 23.42 4.53
C SER A 179 -43.35 23.23 4.28
N LEU A 180 -42.56 24.29 4.40
CA LEU A 180 -41.10 24.28 4.22
C LEU A 180 -40.39 23.50 5.33
N VAL A 181 -40.88 23.56 6.57
CA VAL A 181 -40.32 22.81 7.69
C VAL A 181 -40.54 21.31 7.54
N LYS A 182 -41.73 20.87 7.09
CA LYS A 182 -42.01 19.45 6.87
C LYS A 182 -41.15 18.85 5.74
N ILE A 183 -41.02 19.57 4.62
CA ILE A 183 -40.15 19.17 3.50
C ILE A 183 -38.68 19.09 3.94
N ARG A 184 -38.23 20.06 4.75
CA ARG A 184 -36.87 20.09 5.30
C ARG A 184 -36.59 18.89 6.21
N LEU A 185 -37.50 18.53 7.11
CA LEU A 185 -37.29 17.42 8.05
C LEU A 185 -37.10 16.10 7.31
N THR A 186 -37.98 15.79 6.34
CA THR A 186 -37.87 14.58 5.53
C THR A 186 -36.60 14.60 4.68
N GLY A 187 -36.31 15.73 4.01
CA GLY A 187 -35.10 15.86 3.18
C GLY A 187 -33.81 15.72 3.98
N SER A 188 -33.74 16.30 5.18
CA SER A 188 -32.57 16.21 6.05
C SER A 188 -32.33 14.78 6.54
N LEU A 189 -33.38 14.08 6.96
CA LEU A 189 -33.27 12.72 7.43
C LEU A 189 -32.83 11.78 6.30
N THR A 190 -33.37 11.96 5.08
CA THR A 190 -32.93 11.21 3.89
C THR A 190 -31.46 11.47 3.56
N ILE A 191 -31.02 12.73 3.56
CA ILE A 191 -29.63 13.10 3.25
C ILE A 191 -28.67 12.50 4.29
N THR A 192 -29.00 12.62 5.58
CA THR A 192 -28.21 12.05 6.68
C THR A 192 -28.11 10.53 6.54
N PHE A 193 -29.22 9.85 6.22
CA PHE A 193 -29.22 8.41 5.99
C PHE A 193 -28.32 8.01 4.81
N ILE A 194 -28.42 8.70 3.67
CA ILE A 194 -27.56 8.45 2.50
C ILE A 194 -26.08 8.58 2.87
N PHE A 195 -25.71 9.65 3.59
CA PHE A 195 -24.34 9.85 4.00
C PHE A 195 -23.82 8.75 4.94
N ILE A 196 -24.62 8.35 5.94
CA ILE A 196 -24.26 7.26 6.86
C ILE A 196 -24.05 5.97 6.07
N MET A 197 -24.94 5.66 5.14
CA MET A 197 -24.83 4.47 4.27
C MET A 197 -23.56 4.51 3.40
N CYS A 198 -23.21 5.68 2.84
CA CYS A 198 -21.95 5.84 2.09
C CYS A 198 -20.72 5.61 2.96
N ILE A 199 -20.65 6.21 4.15
CA ILE A 199 -19.53 6.02 5.07
C ILE A 199 -19.40 4.55 5.47
N LEU A 200 -20.52 3.90 5.78
CA LEU A 200 -20.54 2.49 6.15
C LEU A 200 -20.08 1.59 5.00
N ALA A 201 -20.53 1.86 3.77
CA ALA A 201 -20.13 1.09 2.58
C ALA A 201 -18.62 1.19 2.33
N ILE A 202 -18.04 2.38 2.48
CA ILE A 202 -16.58 2.60 2.33
C ILE A 202 -15.82 1.88 3.44
N ALA A 203 -16.27 1.99 4.69
CA ALA A 203 -15.63 1.31 5.82
C ALA A 203 -15.62 -0.21 5.64
N ILE A 204 -16.74 -0.80 5.21
CA ILE A 204 -16.83 -2.24 4.91
C ILE A 204 -15.91 -2.59 3.73
N SER A 205 -15.90 -1.79 2.66
CA SER A 205 -15.04 -2.03 1.49
C SER A 205 -13.55 -2.03 1.87
N CYS A 206 -13.10 -1.05 2.66
CA CYS A 206 -11.73 -1.00 3.18
C CYS A 206 -11.39 -2.21 4.05
N LEU A 207 -12.31 -2.63 4.92
CA LEU A 207 -12.11 -3.80 5.79
C LEU A 207 -12.00 -5.10 4.99
N VAL A 208 -12.87 -5.30 4.01
CA VAL A 208 -12.82 -6.46 3.10
C VAL A 208 -11.52 -6.48 2.31
N PHE A 209 -11.10 -5.33 1.77
CA PHE A 209 -9.84 -5.21 1.04
C PHE A 209 -8.64 -5.60 1.92
N LYS A 210 -8.57 -5.07 3.15
CA LYS A 210 -7.49 -5.37 4.10
C LYS A 210 -7.44 -6.86 4.47
N LEU A 211 -8.59 -7.47 4.75
CA LEU A 211 -8.67 -8.89 5.07
C LEU A 211 -8.25 -9.77 3.88
N ASN A 212 -8.70 -9.43 2.67
CA ASN A 212 -8.32 -10.15 1.46
C ASN A 212 -6.82 -10.04 1.17
N HIS A 213 -6.25 -8.84 1.26
CA HIS A 213 -4.81 -8.63 1.08
C HIS A 213 -4.00 -9.48 2.07
N SER A 214 -4.37 -9.45 3.36
CA SER A 214 -3.69 -10.27 4.38
C SER A 214 -3.82 -11.77 4.13
N ALA A 215 -4.99 -12.24 3.68
CA ALA A 215 -5.21 -13.64 3.34
C ALA A 215 -4.36 -14.08 2.13
N ILE A 216 -4.29 -13.25 1.09
CA ILE A 216 -3.47 -13.50 -0.11
C ILE A 216 -1.99 -13.55 0.27
N GLN A 217 -1.51 -12.58 1.05
CA GLN A 217 -0.13 -12.53 1.49
C GLN A 217 0.24 -13.79 2.28
N LYS A 218 -0.60 -14.20 3.24
CA LYS A 218 -0.37 -15.43 4.02
C LYS A 218 -0.39 -16.69 3.14
N SER A 219 -1.33 -16.78 2.21
CA SER A 219 -1.41 -17.90 1.26
C SER A 219 -0.15 -17.97 0.39
N TYR A 220 0.34 -16.83 -0.08
CA TYR A 220 1.55 -16.74 -0.91
C TYR A 220 2.78 -17.21 -0.14
N PHE A 221 2.99 -16.74 1.09
CA PHE A 221 4.11 -17.18 1.92
C PHE A 221 4.05 -18.69 2.21
N ASN A 222 2.88 -19.22 2.55
CA ASN A 222 2.72 -20.66 2.75
C ASN A 222 3.03 -21.46 1.47
N GLN A 223 2.66 -20.95 0.29
CA GLN A 223 3.00 -21.61 -0.98
C GLN A 223 4.51 -21.59 -1.26
N MET A 224 5.19 -20.48 -0.95
CA MET A 224 6.65 -20.37 -1.09
C MET A 224 7.37 -21.31 -0.11
N GLU A 225 6.90 -21.43 1.12
CA GLU A 225 7.45 -22.36 2.11
C GLU A 225 7.32 -23.82 1.64
N ASN A 226 6.12 -24.23 1.21
CA ASN A 226 5.89 -25.57 0.67
C ASN A 226 6.73 -25.86 -0.58
N MET A 227 6.89 -24.86 -1.46
CA MET A 227 7.72 -25.00 -2.66
C MET A 227 9.20 -25.15 -2.30
N ASN A 228 9.68 -24.40 -1.30
CA ASN A 228 11.04 -24.50 -0.81
C ASN A 228 11.30 -25.88 -0.18
N GLU A 229 10.37 -26.39 0.63
CA GLU A 229 10.46 -27.75 1.18
C GLU A 229 10.49 -28.81 0.08
N THR A 230 9.65 -28.67 -0.95
CA THR A 230 9.62 -29.56 -2.12
C THR A 230 10.94 -29.53 -2.89
N LEU A 231 11.50 -28.34 -3.12
CA LEU A 231 12.81 -28.17 -3.77
C LEU A 231 13.93 -28.79 -2.94
N ASN A 232 13.88 -28.65 -1.62
CA ASN A 232 14.84 -29.28 -0.71
C ASN A 232 14.77 -30.81 -0.81
N ILE A 233 13.56 -31.40 -0.81
CA ILE A 233 13.37 -32.85 -0.97
C ILE A 233 13.89 -33.33 -2.34
N PHE A 234 13.61 -32.61 -3.42
CA PHE A 234 14.14 -32.97 -4.74
C PHE A 234 15.66 -32.90 -4.79
N THR A 235 16.25 -31.88 -4.17
CA THR A 235 17.70 -31.71 -4.10
C THR A 235 18.34 -32.83 -3.29
N GLU A 236 17.80 -33.15 -2.12
CA GLU A 236 18.24 -34.25 -1.27
C GLU A 236 18.13 -35.59 -2.02
N SER A 237 17.00 -35.83 -2.69
CA SER A 237 16.79 -37.06 -3.48
C SER A 237 17.81 -37.21 -4.61
N ILE A 238 18.18 -36.13 -5.31
CA ILE A 238 19.24 -36.16 -6.34
C ILE A 238 20.57 -36.56 -5.69
N PHE A 239 20.95 -35.95 -4.57
CA PHE A 239 22.19 -36.28 -3.86
C PHE A 239 22.23 -37.71 -3.34
N GLU A 240 21.13 -38.20 -2.76
CA GLU A 240 21.01 -39.59 -2.31
C GLU A 240 21.14 -40.57 -3.48
N GLU A 241 20.55 -40.25 -4.64
CA GLU A 241 20.64 -41.08 -5.84
C GLU A 241 22.07 -41.11 -6.40
N VAL A 242 22.73 -39.95 -6.48
CA VAL A 242 24.15 -39.84 -6.87
C VAL A 242 25.03 -40.64 -5.92
N GLN A 243 24.80 -40.53 -4.62
CA GLN A 243 25.55 -41.29 -3.62
C GLN A 243 25.31 -42.80 -3.76
N SER A 244 24.06 -43.22 -3.99
CA SER A 244 23.70 -44.62 -4.19
C SER A 244 24.42 -45.21 -5.41
N ASP A 245 24.45 -44.46 -6.51
CA ASP A 245 25.14 -44.89 -7.74
C ASP A 245 26.66 -44.93 -7.57
N ALA A 246 27.26 -43.95 -6.89
CA ALA A 246 28.68 -43.97 -6.55
C ALA A 246 29.03 -45.20 -5.68
N LYS A 247 28.19 -45.54 -4.69
CA LYS A 247 28.35 -46.75 -3.86
C LYS A 247 28.21 -48.04 -4.66
N LYS A 248 27.28 -48.10 -5.63
CA LYS A 248 27.15 -49.26 -6.53
C LYS A 248 28.39 -49.41 -7.41
N LEU A 249 28.92 -48.30 -7.93
CA LEU A 249 30.13 -48.30 -8.75
C LEU A 249 31.35 -48.76 -7.94
N GLN A 250 31.51 -48.29 -6.70
CA GLN A 250 32.58 -48.72 -5.80
C GLN A 250 32.55 -50.22 -5.48
N LYS A 251 31.36 -50.84 -5.48
CA LYS A 251 31.17 -52.28 -5.21
C LYS A 251 31.15 -53.14 -6.48
N ASN A 252 31.24 -52.55 -7.66
CA ASN A 252 31.14 -53.27 -8.92
C ASN A 252 32.44 -54.04 -9.20
N SER A 253 32.38 -55.37 -9.14
CA SER A 253 33.55 -56.25 -9.31
C SER A 253 34.21 -56.11 -10.69
N LEU A 254 33.44 -55.89 -11.75
CA LEU A 254 33.98 -55.65 -13.09
C LEU A 254 34.74 -54.33 -13.12
N PHE A 255 34.15 -53.25 -12.61
CA PHE A 255 34.79 -51.93 -12.57
C PHE A 255 36.08 -51.94 -11.75
N LEU A 256 36.08 -52.58 -10.56
CA LEU A 256 37.27 -52.74 -9.74
C LEU A 256 38.37 -53.54 -10.47
N SER A 257 38.01 -54.64 -11.15
CA SER A 257 38.98 -55.44 -11.92
C SER A 257 39.62 -54.66 -13.09
N LEU A 258 38.88 -53.73 -13.70
CA LEU A 258 39.40 -52.87 -14.76
C LEU A 258 40.41 -51.86 -14.20
N ILE A 259 40.15 -51.31 -13.01
CA ILE A 259 41.06 -50.42 -12.28
C ILE A 259 42.34 -51.14 -11.88
N GLU A 260 42.24 -52.33 -11.27
CA GLU A 260 43.40 -53.13 -10.82
C GLU A 260 44.33 -53.50 -11.99
N ASN A 261 43.75 -53.87 -13.13
CA ASN A 261 44.49 -54.24 -14.34
C ASN A 261 44.92 -53.03 -15.19
N ARG A 262 44.70 -51.79 -14.71
CA ARG A 262 45.06 -50.52 -15.38
C ARG A 262 44.57 -50.42 -16.84
N LYS A 263 43.39 -50.96 -17.13
CA LYS A 263 42.83 -50.94 -18.49
C LYS A 263 42.09 -49.64 -18.80
N THR A 264 42.85 -48.56 -19.02
CA THR A 264 42.33 -47.19 -19.16
C THR A 264 41.23 -47.03 -20.22
N ASP A 265 41.39 -47.64 -21.39
CA ASP A 265 40.42 -47.53 -22.49
C ASP A 265 39.09 -48.25 -22.19
N GLU A 266 39.16 -49.38 -21.48
CA GLU A 266 37.98 -50.15 -21.07
C GLU A 266 37.23 -49.43 -19.94
N ILE A 267 37.96 -48.79 -19.01
CA ILE A 267 37.35 -47.97 -17.94
C ILE A 267 36.64 -46.75 -18.54
N GLN A 268 37.26 -46.06 -19.50
CA GLN A 268 36.64 -44.90 -20.14
C GLN A 268 35.35 -45.29 -20.87
N LYS A 269 35.37 -46.37 -21.66
CA LYS A 269 34.16 -46.91 -22.32
C LYS A 269 33.07 -47.29 -21.32
N PHE A 270 33.44 -47.90 -20.19
CA PHE A 270 32.50 -48.25 -19.14
C PHE A 270 31.81 -47.01 -18.55
N LEU A 271 32.58 -45.96 -18.26
CA LEU A 271 32.06 -44.71 -17.71
C LEU A 271 31.22 -43.93 -18.74
N ASP A 272 31.62 -43.92 -20.02
CA ASP A 272 30.84 -43.28 -21.10
C ASP A 272 29.49 -43.98 -21.30
N ILE A 273 29.44 -45.32 -21.20
CA ILE A 273 28.18 -46.07 -21.22
C ILE A 273 27.31 -45.64 -20.04
N LEU A 274 27.88 -45.52 -18.83
CA LEU A 274 27.13 -45.15 -17.63
C LEU A 274 26.59 -43.70 -17.71
N LEU A 275 27.39 -42.77 -18.22
CA LEU A 275 26.99 -41.39 -18.50
C LEU A 275 25.83 -41.34 -19.49
N ASN A 276 25.92 -42.07 -20.61
CA ASN A 276 24.87 -42.09 -21.64
C ASN A 276 23.54 -42.69 -21.15
N HIS A 277 23.57 -43.56 -20.14
CA HIS A 277 22.35 -44.15 -19.56
C HIS A 277 21.73 -43.28 -18.46
N SER A 278 22.40 -42.22 -18.00
CA SER A 278 21.97 -41.39 -16.87
C SER A 278 22.07 -39.90 -17.21
N PRO A 279 20.99 -39.29 -17.74
CA PRO A 279 21.00 -37.88 -18.18
C PRO A 279 21.15 -36.87 -17.02
N LYS A 280 21.13 -37.35 -15.77
CA LYS A 280 21.37 -36.56 -14.56
C LYS A 280 22.84 -36.21 -14.31
N TYR A 281 23.77 -36.88 -14.99
CA TYR A 281 25.21 -36.60 -14.86
C TYR A 281 25.70 -35.82 -16.08
N GLU A 282 26.45 -34.74 -15.82
CA GLU A 282 27.14 -34.00 -16.88
C GLU A 282 28.51 -34.61 -17.20
N SER A 283 29.15 -35.22 -16.20
CA SER A 283 30.40 -35.97 -16.34
C SER A 283 30.58 -36.97 -15.21
N ILE A 284 31.34 -38.02 -15.48
CA ILE A 284 31.80 -39.01 -14.49
C ILE A 284 33.31 -39.17 -14.64
N SER A 285 34.04 -39.02 -13.55
CA SER A 285 35.51 -39.09 -13.57
C SER A 285 36.07 -39.95 -12.46
N LEU A 286 37.17 -40.63 -12.77
CA LEU A 286 38.05 -41.24 -11.77
C LEU A 286 39.17 -40.25 -11.48
N ILE A 287 39.27 -39.82 -10.22
CA ILE A 287 40.28 -38.88 -9.76
C ILE A 287 41.29 -39.63 -8.90
N LYS A 288 42.57 -39.34 -9.07
CA LYS A 288 43.67 -39.91 -8.30
C LYS A 288 44.56 -38.77 -7.78
N ARG A 289 45.06 -38.91 -6.56
CA ARG A 289 46.01 -37.96 -6.00
C ARG A 289 47.42 -38.21 -6.54
N GLU A 290 48.06 -37.15 -7.03
CA GLU A 290 49.47 -37.13 -7.43
C GLU A 290 50.10 -35.82 -6.96
N ASN A 291 51.24 -35.89 -6.27
CA ASN A 291 52.02 -34.73 -5.79
C ASN A 291 51.20 -33.66 -5.04
N GLN A 292 50.38 -34.06 -4.06
CA GLN A 292 49.53 -33.18 -3.23
C GLN A 292 48.34 -32.52 -3.94
N SER A 293 48.13 -32.78 -5.23
CA SER A 293 46.96 -32.32 -6.00
C SER A 293 46.10 -33.49 -6.50
N TRP A 294 44.80 -33.21 -6.70
CA TRP A 294 43.86 -34.14 -7.33
C TRP A 294 43.98 -34.07 -8.86
N ASN A 295 44.29 -35.18 -9.50
CA ASN A 295 44.38 -35.30 -10.95
C ASN A 295 43.28 -36.22 -11.49
N VAL A 296 42.57 -35.79 -12.53
CA VAL A 296 41.61 -36.65 -13.25
C VAL A 296 42.39 -37.72 -14.02
N PHE A 297 42.31 -38.95 -13.55
CA PHE A 297 42.90 -40.12 -14.18
C PHE A 297 42.11 -40.52 -15.42
N ILE A 298 40.77 -40.51 -15.34
CA ILE A 298 39.86 -40.76 -16.46
C ILE A 298 38.66 -39.82 -16.32
N GLY A 299 38.26 -39.14 -17.40
CA GLY A 299 37.12 -38.22 -17.41
C GLY A 299 36.24 -38.45 -18.63
N THR A 300 34.93 -38.35 -18.43
CA THR A 300 33.89 -38.43 -19.47
C THR A 300 33.14 -37.10 -19.60
N GLY A 301 32.34 -36.92 -20.65
CA GLY A 301 31.54 -35.69 -20.85
C GLY A 301 32.41 -34.43 -20.94
N ILE A 302 32.04 -33.38 -20.19
CA ILE A 302 32.80 -32.12 -20.13
C ILE A 302 34.25 -32.29 -19.63
N LEU A 303 34.48 -33.26 -18.75
CA LEU A 303 35.81 -33.57 -18.21
C LEU A 303 36.68 -34.39 -19.18
N SER A 304 36.19 -34.74 -20.36
CA SER A 304 37.00 -35.47 -21.35
C SER A 304 38.07 -34.59 -22.02
N LYS A 305 37.81 -33.28 -22.16
CA LYS A 305 38.65 -32.32 -22.93
C LYS A 305 39.43 -31.33 -22.05
N ASP A 306 38.82 -30.78 -20.99
CA ASP A 306 39.41 -29.71 -20.15
C ASP A 306 39.59 -30.13 -18.68
N ARG A 307 40.29 -31.25 -18.47
CA ARG A 307 40.42 -31.96 -17.19
C ARG A 307 40.88 -31.07 -16.02
N GLU A 308 41.97 -30.32 -16.20
CA GLU A 308 42.64 -29.58 -15.13
C GLU A 308 42.08 -28.17 -14.88
N SER A 309 41.43 -27.58 -15.89
CA SER A 309 40.79 -26.25 -15.75
C SER A 309 39.50 -26.37 -14.95
N ILE A 310 38.64 -27.32 -15.31
CA ILE A 310 37.33 -27.51 -14.70
C ILE A 310 37.46 -28.01 -13.26
N LEU A 311 38.44 -28.85 -12.95
CA LEU A 311 38.72 -29.31 -11.58
C LEU A 311 39.03 -28.17 -10.60
N LYS A 312 39.59 -27.04 -11.07
CA LYS A 312 39.91 -25.88 -10.24
C LYS A 312 38.68 -25.06 -9.88
N ASP A 313 37.58 -25.24 -10.60
CA ASP A 313 36.30 -24.59 -10.34
C ASP A 313 35.53 -25.28 -9.19
N PHE A 314 36.00 -26.44 -8.74
CA PHE A 314 35.46 -27.18 -7.59
C PHE A 314 36.40 -27.09 -6.38
N ASP A 315 35.87 -26.72 -5.21
CA ASP A 315 36.63 -26.75 -3.96
C ASP A 315 36.73 -28.21 -3.45
N LEU A 316 37.73 -28.92 -3.96
CA LEU A 316 37.96 -30.31 -3.60
C LEU A 316 38.63 -30.41 -2.22
N PRO A 317 38.16 -31.30 -1.34
CA PRO A 317 38.67 -31.44 0.01
C PRO A 317 40.10 -31.93 0.05
N SER A 318 40.80 -31.58 1.13
CA SER A 318 42.11 -32.13 1.43
C SER A 318 42.03 -33.65 1.69
N GLU A 319 43.13 -34.36 1.44
CA GLU A 319 43.22 -35.82 1.66
C GLU A 319 42.90 -36.21 3.11
N ASP A 320 43.36 -35.42 4.08
CA ASP A 320 43.07 -35.65 5.49
C ASP A 320 41.57 -35.60 5.77
N THR A 321 40.87 -34.64 5.14
CA THR A 321 39.40 -34.52 5.23
C THR A 321 38.69 -35.71 4.58
N VAL A 322 39.19 -36.20 3.44
CA VAL A 322 38.60 -37.38 2.75
C VAL A 322 38.81 -38.65 3.56
N ILE A 323 40.02 -38.88 4.08
CA ILE A 323 40.36 -40.06 4.89
C ILE A 323 39.57 -40.05 6.21
N GLU A 324 39.48 -38.90 6.88
CA GLU A 324 38.66 -38.73 8.09
C GLU A 324 37.17 -39.00 7.80
N THR A 325 36.65 -38.51 6.68
CA THR A 325 35.25 -38.67 6.28
C THR A 325 34.90 -40.12 5.92
N ILE A 326 35.79 -40.81 5.19
CA ILE A 326 35.67 -42.25 4.89
C ILE A 326 35.73 -43.09 6.18
N SER A 327 36.63 -42.76 7.10
CA SER A 327 36.75 -43.45 8.41
C SER A 327 35.47 -43.33 9.25
N ARG A 328 34.71 -42.25 9.07
CA ARG A 328 33.42 -41.98 9.74
C ARG A 328 32.19 -42.44 8.94
N LYS A 329 32.34 -43.09 7.78
CA LYS A 329 31.26 -43.48 6.85
C LYS A 329 30.34 -42.31 6.43
N ARG A 330 30.86 -41.09 6.36
CA ARG A 330 30.11 -39.91 5.87
C ARG A 330 30.36 -39.68 4.38
N ILE A 331 29.44 -38.99 3.72
CA ILE A 331 29.58 -38.55 2.32
C ILE A 331 30.27 -37.20 2.34
N PHE A 332 31.05 -36.93 1.30
CA PHE A 332 31.57 -35.61 1.02
C PHE A 332 30.69 -34.89 0.00
N LEU A 333 30.25 -33.68 0.30
CA LEU A 333 29.60 -32.75 -0.63
C LEU A 333 30.58 -31.60 -0.87
N SER A 334 31.11 -31.47 -2.09
CA SER A 334 31.78 -30.23 -2.52
C SER A 334 30.69 -29.24 -2.91
N GLU A 335 30.67 -28.08 -2.25
CA GLU A 335 29.83 -26.96 -2.69
C GLU A 335 30.45 -26.32 -3.94
N PRO A 336 29.64 -25.94 -4.96
CA PRO A 336 30.14 -25.11 -6.05
C PRO A 336 30.54 -23.72 -5.51
N ILE A 337 31.61 -23.16 -6.04
CA ILE A 337 31.99 -21.78 -5.76
C ILE A 337 30.87 -20.88 -6.29
N ALA A 338 30.34 -19.99 -5.45
CA ALA A 338 29.28 -19.07 -5.83
C ALA A 338 29.72 -18.25 -7.06
N SER A 339 28.90 -18.27 -8.12
CA SER A 339 29.07 -17.34 -9.24
C SER A 339 29.13 -15.91 -8.67
N PRO A 340 30.03 -15.04 -9.16
CA PRO A 340 29.95 -13.63 -8.83
C PRO A 340 28.53 -13.13 -9.16
N PHE A 341 27.89 -12.52 -8.17
CA PHE A 341 26.55 -11.93 -8.33
C PHE A 341 26.57 -11.00 -9.56
N PRO A 342 25.65 -11.15 -10.53
CA PRO A 342 25.39 -10.07 -11.46
C PRO A 342 24.88 -8.90 -10.62
N GLU A 343 25.60 -7.77 -10.66
CA GLU A 343 25.11 -6.51 -10.14
C GLU A 343 23.71 -6.27 -10.74
N LEU A 344 22.69 -6.31 -9.87
CA LEU A 344 21.33 -5.96 -10.27
C LEU A 344 21.35 -4.52 -10.79
N PRO A 345 20.86 -4.25 -12.01
CA PRO A 345 20.72 -2.88 -12.47
C PRO A 345 19.71 -2.18 -11.56
N TYR A 346 20.16 -1.11 -10.90
CA TYR A 346 19.30 -0.17 -10.21
C TYR A 346 18.21 0.31 -11.19
N PHE A 347 16.94 0.04 -10.86
CA PHE A 347 15.78 0.63 -11.52
C PHE A 347 15.37 1.93 -10.84
#